data_AF-A0A7J4QYG7-F1
#
_entry.id   AF-A0A7J4QYG7-F1
#
_cell.length_a   1.000
_cell.length_b   1.000
_cell.length_c   1.000
_cell.angle_alpha   90.00
_cell.angle_beta   90.00
_cell.angle_gamma   90.00
#
_symmetry.space_group_name_H-M   'P 1'
#
loop_
_entity.id
_entity.type
_entity.pdbx_description
1 polymer ?
#
loop_
_entity_poly.entity_id
_entity_poly.type
_entity_poly.pdbx_seq_one_letter_code
_entity_poly.pdbx_strand_id
1 'polypeptide(L)'
;DPYHVESREIETPQFFIEGNEAVALGSLFGGAQLLSWYPITPSSSLAESIISWIPKIRTNDDGEATCAVIQAEDELAAAGMVLGA
;
A
#
# COMPACT_ATOMS: atom_id res chain seq x y z
N ASP A 1 35.92 -11.19 14.31
CA ASP A 1 35.63 -10.00 13.50
C ASP A 1 35.68 -8.79 14.43
N PRO A 2 36.48 -7.74 14.15
CA PRO A 2 36.55 -6.56 15.04
C PRO A 2 35.25 -5.73 15.04
N TYR A 3 34.32 -5.96 14.11
CA TYR A 3 33.07 -5.23 14.06
C TYR A 3 31.93 -6.04 14.69
N HIS A 4 31.17 -5.40 15.57
CA HIS A 4 29.95 -5.93 16.15
C HIS A 4 28.89 -4.83 16.24
N VAL A 5 27.61 -5.21 16.25
CA VAL A 5 26.49 -4.30 16.42
C VAL A 5 26.01 -4.43 17.87
N GLU A 6 25.82 -3.30 18.55
CA GLU A 6 25.25 -3.27 19.89
C GLU A 6 23.73 -3.09 19.84
N SER A 7 23.02 -3.77 20.73
CA SER A 7 21.58 -3.56 20.89
C SER A 7 21.31 -2.18 21.48
N ARG A 8 20.31 -1.48 20.95
CA ARG A 8 19.81 -0.22 21.52
C ARG A 8 18.49 -0.46 22.25
N GLU A 9 18.32 0.13 23.43
CA GLU A 9 17.00 0.18 24.06
C GLU A 9 16.01 1.00 23.22
N ILE A 10 14.76 0.53 23.16
CA ILE A 10 13.67 1.21 22.44
C ILE A 10 12.76 1.83 23.50
N GLU A 11 12.95 3.12 23.78
CA GLU A 11 12.18 3.85 24.80
C GLU A 11 10.73 4.12 24.36
N THR A 12 10.51 4.26 23.05
CA THR A 12 9.18 4.51 22.47
C THR A 12 8.86 3.41 21.47
N PRO A 13 7.67 2.76 21.54
CA PRO A 13 7.24 1.81 20.53
C PRO A 13 7.28 2.43 19.13
N GLN A 14 7.98 1.76 18.21
CA GLN A 14 8.18 2.22 16.85
C GLN A 14 7.84 1.09 15.88
N PHE A 15 7.38 1.46 14.70
CA PHE A 15 7.22 0.54 13.59
C PHE A 15 8.45 0.60 12.70
N PHE A 16 8.97 -0.56 12.31
CA PHE A 16 9.88 -0.66 11.19
C PHE A 16 9.03 -0.84 9.94
N ILE A 17 9.03 0.14 9.05
CA ILE A 17 8.13 0.20 7.89
C ILE A 17 8.88 0.73 6.67
N GLU A 18 8.52 0.20 5.50
CA GLU A 18 9.02 0.64 4.21
C GLU A 18 8.15 1.81 3.67
N GLY A 19 8.70 2.66 2.80
CA GLY A 19 8.04 3.87 2.31
C GLY A 19 6.74 3.59 1.54
N ASN A 20 6.74 2.65 0.60
CA ASN A 20 5.54 2.27 -0.14
C ASN A 20 4.50 1.59 0.76
N GLU A 21 4.91 0.80 1.74
CA GLU A 21 3.98 0.25 2.74
C GLU A 21 3.33 1.37 3.58
N ALA A 22 4.10 2.38 3.99
CA ALA A 22 3.57 3.55 4.69
C ALA A 22 2.57 4.34 3.85
N VAL A 23 2.85 4.53 2.55
CA VAL A 23 1.92 5.17 1.61
C VAL A 23 0.66 4.32 1.41
N ALA A 24 0.79 3.00 1.27
CA ALA A 24 -0.34 2.09 1.12
C ALA A 24 -1.33 2.21 2.28
N LEU A 25 -0.82 2.11 3.51
CA LEU A 25 -1.63 2.28 4.73
C LEU A 25 -2.22 3.69 4.79
N GLY A 26 -1.41 4.72 4.53
CA GLY A 26 -1.86 6.11 4.51
C GLY A 26 -3.01 6.35 3.52
N SER A 27 -2.93 5.82 2.30
CA SER A 27 -3.99 5.93 1.30
C SER A 27 -5.28 5.21 1.73
N LEU A 28 -5.16 4.01 2.28
CA LEU A 28 -6.32 3.23 2.75
C LEU A 28 -7.02 3.89 3.95
N PHE A 29 -6.25 4.38 4.93
CA PHE A 29 -6.78 5.15 6.06
C PHE A 29 -7.27 6.54 5.65
N GLY A 30 -6.69 7.12 4.59
CA GLY A 30 -7.14 8.35 3.96
C GLY A 30 -8.45 8.21 3.18
N GLY A 31 -9.00 7.00 3.08
CA GLY A 31 -10.31 6.76 2.50
C GLY A 31 -10.29 6.36 1.02
N ALA A 32 -9.12 6.07 0.42
CA ALA A 32 -9.08 5.58 -0.96
C ALA A 32 -9.95 4.32 -1.14
N GLN A 33 -10.78 4.31 -2.19
CA GLN A 33 -11.71 3.21 -2.52
C GLN A 33 -11.45 2.62 -3.90
N LEU A 34 -10.52 3.18 -4.67
CA LEU A 34 -10.05 2.66 -5.94
C LEU A 34 -8.52 2.75 -5.98
N LEU A 35 -7.88 1.65 -6.38
CA LEU A 35 -6.51 1.60 -6.84
C LEU A 35 -6.53 1.29 -8.34
N SER A 36 -6.15 2.28 -9.17
CA SER A 36 -5.81 2.06 -10.57
C SER A 36 -4.30 2.25 -10.76
N TRP A 37 -3.64 1.32 -11.42
CA TRP A 37 -2.18 1.31 -11.51
C TRP A 37 -1.66 0.57 -12.75
N TYR A 38 -0.44 0.92 -13.16
CA TYR A 38 0.33 0.18 -14.15
C TYR A 38 1.65 -0.30 -13.52
N PRO A 39 2.13 -1.53 -13.78
CA PRO A 39 3.35 -2.03 -13.15
C PRO A 39 4.61 -1.27 -13.60
N ILE A 40 5.30 -0.63 -12.66
CA ILE A 40 6.59 0.02 -12.88
C ILE A 40 7.44 -0.01 -11.60
N THR A 41 8.72 -0.33 -11.72
CA THR A 41 9.65 -0.26 -10.59
C THR A 41 10.05 1.19 -10.31
N PRO A 42 10.11 1.66 -9.06
CA PRO A 42 9.93 0.90 -7.81
C PRO A 42 8.49 0.85 -7.25
N SER A 43 7.49 1.43 -7.92
CA SER A 43 6.14 1.63 -7.38
C SER A 43 5.21 0.41 -7.45
N SER A 44 5.56 -0.67 -8.14
CA SER A 44 4.74 -1.91 -8.11
C SER A 44 4.50 -2.40 -6.67
N SER A 45 5.50 -2.26 -5.80
CA SER A 45 5.41 -2.64 -4.39
C SER A 45 4.38 -1.83 -3.59
N LEU A 46 4.03 -0.60 -4.02
CA LEU A 46 2.94 0.17 -3.42
C LEU A 46 1.58 -0.46 -3.73
N ALA A 47 1.34 -0.79 -5.00
CA ALA A 47 0.09 -1.44 -5.41
C ALA A 47 -0.08 -2.80 -4.74
N GLU A 48 0.99 -3.62 -4.72
CA GLU A 48 1.02 -4.90 -4.02
C GLU A 48 0.74 -4.74 -2.51
N SER A 49 1.33 -3.73 -1.87
CA SER A 49 1.09 -3.43 -0.46
C SER A 49 -0.38 -3.09 -0.21
N ILE A 50 -0.98 -2.22 -1.02
CA ILE A 50 -2.42 -1.88 -0.92
C ILE A 50 -3.27 -3.15 -1.06
N ILE A 51 -3.03 -3.96 -2.10
CA ILE A 51 -3.77 -5.21 -2.35
C ILE A 51 -3.68 -6.14 -1.14
N SER A 52 -2.50 -6.26 -0.52
CA SER A 52 -2.28 -7.13 0.64
C SER A 52 -3.00 -6.66 1.91
N TRP A 53 -3.26 -5.36 2.03
CA TRP A 53 -3.92 -4.77 3.19
C TRP A 53 -5.45 -4.75 3.06
N ILE A 54 -6.00 -4.71 1.84
CA ILE A 54 -7.46 -4.71 1.59
C ILE A 54 -8.21 -5.79 2.38
N PRO A 55 -7.86 -7.10 2.33
CA PRO A 55 -8.60 -8.12 3.06
C PRO A 55 -8.50 -8.00 4.60
N LYS A 56 -7.55 -7.21 5.11
CA LYS A 56 -7.33 -7.02 6.55
C LYS A 56 -8.10 -5.82 7.09
N ILE A 57 -8.22 -4.74 6.31
CA ILE A 57 -8.74 -3.44 6.81
C ILE A 57 -9.81 -2.80 5.92
N ARG A 58 -10.13 -3.38 4.76
CA ARG A 58 -11.12 -2.86 3.80
C ARG A 58 -12.14 -3.91 3.39
N THR A 59 -12.56 -4.76 4.31
CA THR A 59 -13.62 -5.74 4.10
C THR A 59 -14.82 -5.40 4.98
N ASN A 60 -16.04 -5.43 4.43
CA ASN A 60 -17.28 -5.20 5.19
C ASN A 60 -17.72 -6.45 5.98
N ASP A 61 -18.80 -6.32 6.74
CA ASP A 61 -19.34 -7.41 7.57
C ASP A 61 -19.79 -8.63 6.73
N ASP A 62 -20.13 -8.41 5.46
CA ASP A 62 -20.52 -9.45 4.49
C ASP A 62 -19.31 -10.14 3.83
N GLY A 63 -18.09 -9.71 4.13
CA GLY A 63 -16.86 -10.28 3.57
C GLY A 63 -16.44 -9.70 2.22
N GLU A 64 -17.09 -8.62 1.77
CA GLU A 64 -16.82 -7.97 0.49
C GLU A 64 -15.76 -6.86 0.61
N ALA A 65 -14.90 -6.75 -0.41
CA ALA A 65 -13.91 -5.69 -0.45
C ALA A 65 -14.57 -4.32 -0.75
N THR A 66 -14.20 -3.32 0.06
CA THR A 66 -14.66 -1.92 -0.05
C THR A 66 -13.68 -1.03 -0.83
N CYS A 67 -12.72 -1.65 -1.52
CA CYS A 67 -11.73 -1.01 -2.36
C CYS A 67 -11.58 -1.81 -3.65
N ALA A 68 -11.79 -1.18 -4.79
CA ALA A 68 -11.60 -1.78 -6.11
C ALA A 68 -10.13 -1.69 -6.53
N VAL A 69 -9.62 -2.70 -7.22
CA VAL A 69 -8.24 -2.73 -7.74
C VAL A 69 -8.27 -3.07 -9.22
N ILE A 70 -7.67 -2.22 -10.05
CA ILE A 70 -7.60 -2.39 -11.49
C ILE A 70 -6.16 -2.16 -11.95
N GLN A 71 -5.56 -3.18 -12.57
CA GLN A 71 -4.31 -3.01 -13.31
C GLN A 71 -4.66 -2.53 -14.73
N ALA A 72 -4.25 -1.32 -15.06
CA ALA A 72 -4.45 -0.73 -16.38
C ALA A 72 -3.42 -1.29 -17.39
N GLU A 73 -3.66 -1.01 -18.67
CA GLU A 73 -2.77 -1.36 -19.78
C GLU A 73 -1.54 -0.46 -19.91
N ASP A 74 -1.65 0.80 -19.46
CA ASP A 74 -0.60 1.80 -19.42
C ASP A 74 -0.91 2.87 -18.36
N GLU A 75 0.04 3.79 -18.14
CA GLU A 75 -0.09 4.86 -17.14
C GLU A 75 -1.17 5.89 -17.49
N LEU A 76 -1.47 6.10 -18.78
CA LEU A 76 -2.50 7.06 -19.21
C LEU A 76 -3.91 6.52 -18.93
N ALA A 77 -4.13 5.25 -19.20
CA ALA A 77 -5.36 4.56 -18.84
C ALA A 77 -5.52 4.49 -17.32
N ALA A 78 -4.44 4.23 -16.57
CA ALA A 78 -4.47 4.25 -15.11
C ALA A 78 -4.94 5.62 -14.59
N ALA A 79 -4.35 6.71 -15.08
CA ALA A 79 -4.74 8.06 -14.70
C ALA A 79 -6.19 8.40 -15.12
N GLY A 80 -6.61 7.96 -16.31
CA GLY A 80 -7.99 8.12 -16.78
C GLY A 80 -9.02 7.43 -15.88
N MET A 81 -8.71 6.21 -15.42
CA MET A 81 -9.55 5.49 -14.46
C MET A 81 -9.65 6.22 -13.11
N VAL A 82 -8.54 6.80 -12.61
CA VAL A 82 -8.55 7.60 -11.36
C VAL A 82 -9.44 8.83 -11.50
N LEU A 83 -9.40 9.53 -12.64
CA LEU A 83 -10.21 10.72 -12.86
C LEU A 83 -11.71 10.42 -13.01
N GLY A 84 -12.07 9.22 -13.48
CA GLY A 84 -13.46 8.80 -13.64
C GLY A 84 -14.12 8.25 -12.39
N ALA A 85 -13.34 7.95 -11.34
CA ALA A 85 -13.78 7.36 -10.09
C ALA A 85 -14.37 8.40 -9.12
#